data_AF-A0A0F2NNS4-F1
#
_entry.id   AF-A0A0F2NNS4-F1
#
_cell.length_a   1.000
_cell.length_b   1.000
_cell.length_c   1.000
_cell.angle_alpha   90.00
_cell.angle_beta   90.00
_cell.angle_gamma   90.00
#
_symmetry.space_group_name_H-M   'P 1'
#
loop_
_entity.id
_entity.type
_entity.pdbx_description
1 polymer ?
#
loop_
_entity_poly.entity_id
_entity_poly.type
_entity_poly.pdbx_seq_one_letter_code
_entity_poly.pdbx_strand_id
1 'polypeptide(L)' 'MMHWYDEYGMGMGMWFGGIFMFLFWVIIIFLLLSILKKSKGEKETAEDILKKRYARGEISRDEFELMKKEIER' A
#
# COMPACT_ATOMS: atom_id res chain seq x y z
N MET A 1 3.36 56.72 -4.88
CA MET A 1 2.17 56.09 -4.27
C MET A 1 1.95 54.77 -4.98
N MET A 2 2.42 53.69 -4.37
CA MET A 2 2.45 52.34 -4.92
C MET A 2 1.52 51.46 -4.08
N HIS A 3 0.23 51.37 -4.39
CA HIS A 3 -0.67 50.40 -3.75
C HIS A 3 -1.95 50.23 -4.56
N TRP A 4 -1.94 49.54 -5.71
CA TRP A 4 -3.19 49.17 -6.40
C TRP A 4 -3.09 47.92 -7.28
N TYR A 5 -2.38 46.86 -6.85
CA TYR A 5 -2.36 45.58 -7.58
C TYR A 5 -2.42 44.31 -6.73
N ASP A 6 -2.90 44.37 -5.49
CA ASP A 6 -2.93 43.19 -4.61
C ASP A 6 -4.33 42.77 -4.12
N GLU A 7 -5.40 43.05 -4.87
CA GLU A 7 -6.77 42.77 -4.38
C GLU A 7 -7.61 41.84 -5.28
N TYR A 8 -7.03 41.23 -6.31
CA TYR A 8 -7.75 40.31 -7.21
C TYR A 8 -7.06 38.96 -7.47
N GLY A 9 -6.04 38.58 -6.69
CA GLY A 9 -5.31 37.31 -6.85
C GLY A 9 -5.38 36.32 -5.68
N MET A 10 -5.88 36.74 -4.51
CA MET A 10 -5.69 36.04 -3.23
C MET A 10 -6.86 35.13 -2.79
N GLY A 11 -7.86 34.89 -3.64
CA GLY A 11 -9.04 34.09 -3.30
C GLY A 11 -9.04 32.68 -3.92
N MET A 12 -8.96 32.61 -5.26
CA MET A 12 -9.09 31.34 -5.98
C MET A 12 -7.77 30.57 -6.14
N GLY A 13 -6.62 31.26 -6.19
CA GLY A 13 -5.31 30.60 -6.23
C GLY A 13 -4.96 29.87 -4.93
N MET A 14 -5.46 30.36 -3.78
CA MET A 14 -5.17 29.79 -2.47
C MET A 14 -5.90 28.46 -2.23
N TRP A 15 -7.13 28.32 -2.72
CA TRP A 15 -7.93 27.09 -2.60
C TRP A 15 -7.42 26.02 -3.57
N PHE A 16 -7.15 26.39 -4.83
CA PHE A 16 -6.54 25.48 -5.79
C PHE A 16 -5.13 25.05 -5.36
N GLY A 17 -4.32 25.97 -4.82
CA GLY A 17 -3.00 25.67 -4.28
C GLY A 17 -3.05 24.76 -3.06
N GLY A 18 -3.96 25.00 -2.12
CA GLY A 18 -4.13 24.19 -0.90
C GLY A 18 -4.61 22.76 -1.20
N ILE A 19 -5.60 22.62 -2.07
CA ILE A 19 -6.13 21.31 -2.50
C ILE A 19 -5.06 20.53 -3.27
N PHE A 20 -4.33 21.20 -4.17
CA PHE A 20 -3.24 20.57 -4.93
C PHE A 20 -2.10 20.11 -4.02
N MET A 21 -1.73 20.92 -3.01
CA MET A 21 -0.74 20.55 -2.00
C MET A 21 -1.19 19.31 -1.21
N PHE A 22 -2.45 19.26 -0.79
CA PHE A 22 -3.00 18.11 -0.08
C PHE A 22 -3.01 16.85 -0.95
N LEU A 23 -3.47 16.94 -2.20
CA LEU A 23 -3.43 15.84 -3.18
C LEU A 23 -2.00 15.34 -3.41
N PHE A 24 -1.03 16.24 -3.53
CA PHE A 24 0.37 15.91 -3.67
C PHE A 24 0.88 15.08 -2.48
N TRP A 25 0.57 15.47 -1.25
CA TRP A 25 0.92 14.70 -0.04
C TRP A 25 0.23 13.33 0.00
N VAL A 26 -1.05 13.24 -0.37
CA VAL A 26 -1.79 11.96 -0.44
C VAL A 26 -1.13 11.00 -1.44
N ILE A 27 -0.74 11.51 -2.61
CA ILE A 27 -0.05 10.72 -3.64
C ILE A 27 1.32 10.24 -3.13
N ILE A 28 2.09 11.10 -2.46
CA ILE A 28 3.37 10.71 -1.85
C ILE A 28 3.19 9.59 -0.82
N ILE A 29 2.22 9.73 0.09
CA ILE A 29 1.93 8.70 1.10
C ILE A 29 1.50 7.39 0.42
N PHE A 30 0.65 7.47 -0.59
CA PHE A 30 0.22 6.31 -1.35
C PHE A 30 1.39 5.60 -2.04
N LEU A 31 2.31 6.34 -2.67
CA LEU A 31 3.51 5.79 -3.30
C LEU A 31 4.43 5.12 -2.28
N LEU A 32 4.67 5.76 -1.13
CA LEU A 32 5.45 5.18 -0.03
C LEU A 32 4.82 3.87 0.46
N LEU A 33 3.51 3.84 0.68
CA LEU A 33 2.78 2.64 1.09
C LEU A 33 2.76 1.56 -0.01
N SER A 34 2.75 1.93 -1.28
CA SER A 34 2.76 0.98 -2.40
C SER A 34 4.12 0.29 -2.54
N ILE A 35 5.21 1.04 -2.35
CA ILE A 35 6.57 0.48 -2.31
C ILE A 35 6.71 -0.46 -1.10
N LEU A 36 6.20 -0.04 0.07
CA LEU A 36 6.18 -0.88 1.27
C LEU A 36 5.25 -2.08 1.14
N LYS A 37 4.15 -2.02 0.37
CA LYS A 37 3.30 -3.18 0.07
C LYS A 37 4.00 -4.17 -0.88
N LYS A 38 4.88 -3.68 -1.75
CA LYS A 38 5.68 -4.53 -2.64
C LYS A 38 6.83 -5.24 -1.88
N SER A 39 7.34 -4.62 -0.81
CA SER A 39 8.38 -5.21 0.06
C SER A 39 7.82 -5.92 1.29
N LYS A 40 6.60 -5.61 1.70
CA LYS A 40 5.76 -6.47 2.53
C LYS A 40 5.24 -7.54 1.58
N GLY A 41 6.16 -8.37 1.08
CA GLY A 41 5.84 -9.76 0.88
C GLY A 41 5.01 -10.12 2.09
N GLU A 42 3.76 -10.54 1.83
CA GLU A 42 2.91 -11.11 2.86
C GLU A 42 3.84 -11.90 3.76
N LYS A 43 3.81 -11.65 5.07
CA LYS A 43 4.46 -12.57 5.99
C LYS A 43 3.80 -13.89 5.66
N GLU A 44 4.41 -14.67 4.76
CA GLU A 44 3.80 -15.85 4.19
C GLU A 44 3.56 -16.69 5.41
N THR A 45 2.28 -16.86 5.72
CA THR A 45 1.94 -17.66 6.87
C THR A 45 2.48 -19.06 6.57
N ALA A 46 2.73 -19.86 7.61
CA ALA A 46 3.15 -21.22 7.38
C ALA A 46 2.16 -21.96 6.43
N GLU A 47 0.88 -21.57 6.46
CA GLU A 47 -0.15 -22.01 5.51
C GLU A 47 0.10 -21.59 4.05
N ASP A 48 0.51 -20.34 3.79
CA ASP A 48 0.80 -19.85 2.44
C ASP A 48 2.01 -20.57 1.82
N ILE A 49 3.03 -20.85 2.64
CA ILE A 49 4.21 -21.62 2.23
C ILE A 49 3.79 -23.05 1.87
N LEU A 50 2.95 -23.70 2.68
CA LEU A 50 2.44 -25.05 2.39
C LEU A 50 1.63 -25.09 1.10
N LYS A 51 0.72 -24.13 0.88
CA LYS A 51 -0.07 -24.04 -0.36
C LYS A 51 0.82 -23.90 -1.58
N LYS A 52 1.87 -23.09 -1.51
CA LYS A 52 2.84 -22.92 -2.60
C LYS A 52 3.55 -24.23 -2.95
N ARG A 53 4.00 -24.98 -1.94
CA ARG A 53 4.72 -26.25 -2.14
C ARG A 53 3.81 -27.33 -2.69
N TYR A 54 2.56 -27.39 -2.22
CA TYR A 54 1.54 -28.27 -2.78
C TYR A 54 1.23 -27.93 -4.25
N ALA A 55 1.07 -26.65 -4.58
CA ALA A 55 0.83 -26.20 -5.95
C ALA A 55 2.01 -26.48 -6.91
N ARG A 56 3.25 -26.52 -6.38
CA ARG A 56 4.44 -26.94 -7.13
C ARG A 56 4.58 -28.46 -7.25
N GLY A 57 3.75 -29.23 -6.53
CA GLY A 57 3.87 -30.69 -6.46
C GLY A 57 5.07 -31.18 -5.63
N GLU A 58 5.65 -30.32 -4.79
CA GLU A 58 6.77 -30.69 -3.90
C GLU A 58 6.30 -31.55 -2.71
N ILE A 59 5.02 -31.46 -2.36
CA ILE A 59 4.39 -32.23 -1.27
C ILE A 59 3.09 -32.84 -1.76
N SER A 60 2.75 -34.00 -1.21
CA SER A 60 1.49 -34.68 -1.46
C SER A 60 0.34 -34.04 -0.68
N ARG A 61 -0.90 -34.40 -1.05
CA ARG A 61 -2.11 -33.95 -0.35
C ARG A 61 -2.11 -34.37 1.12
N ASP A 62 -1.64 -35.57 1.41
CA ASP A 62 -1.64 -36.12 2.78
C ASP A 62 -0.66 -35.35 3.68
N GLU A 63 0.52 -35.03 3.15
CA GLU A 63 1.52 -34.21 3.83
C GLU A 63 1.02 -32.77 4.07
N PHE A 64 0.33 -32.18 3.09
CA PHE A 64 -0.29 -30.87 3.23
C PHE A 64 -1.33 -30.83 4.36
N GLU A 65 -2.23 -31.82 4.42
CA GLU A 65 -3.29 -31.90 5.43
C GLU A 65 -2.73 -32.13 6.84
N LEU A 66 -1.66 -32.92 6.99
CA LEU A 66 -0.97 -33.13 8.27
C LEU A 66 -0.35 -31.83 8.78
N MET A 67 0.45 -31.16 7.95
CA MET A 67 1.12 -29.92 8.34
C MET A 67 0.14 -28.77 8.59
N LYS A 68 -0.97 -28.72 7.84
CA LYS A 68 -2.03 -27.72 8.07
C LYS A 68 -2.67 -27.89 9.45
N LYS A 69 -2.97 -29.12 9.85
CA LYS A 69 -3.54 -29.42 11.19
C LYS A 69 -2.58 -29.12 12.32
N GLU A 70 -1.27 -29.24 12.10
CA GLU A 70 -0.26 -28.86 13.09
C GLU A 70 -0.15 -27.34 13.27
N ILE A 71 -0.31 -26.56 12.19
CA ILE A 71 -0.26 -25.08 12.24
C ILE A 71 -1.53 -24.49 12.88
N GLU A 72 -2.68 -25.14 12.71
CA GLU A 72 -3.95 -24.69 13.31
C GLU A 72 -4.08 -25.02 14.82
N ARG A 73 -3.08 -25.69 15.43
CA ARG A 73 -3.09 -26.13 16.84
C ARG A 73 -2.39 -25.14 17.77
#